data_AF-A0A3C0RD22-F1
#
_entry.id   AF-A0A3C0RD22-F1
#
_cell.length_a   1.000
_cell.length_b   1.000
_cell.length_c   1.000
_cell.angle_alpha   90.00
_cell.angle_beta   90.00
_cell.angle_gamma   90.00
#
_symmetry.space_group_name_H-M   'P 1'
#
loop_
_entity.id
_entity.type
_entity.pdbx_description
1 polymer ?
#
loop_
_entity_poly.entity_id
_entity_poly.type
_entity_poly.pdbx_seq_one_letter_code
_entity_poly.pdbx_strand_id
1 'polypeptide(L)'
;MLTFYRSFYLATWLITACCASVFWKYGLTTIAAISWFKLLTSGLVYYFINLYQHKHLYYYRNLGLSKVALWVFSFAIDLLIFILSLILIHQLK
;
A
#
# COMPACT_ATOMS: atom_id res chain seq x y z
N MET A 1 -10.44 -11.14 -8.48
CA MET A 1 -10.14 -9.71 -8.31
C MET A 1 -10.34 -9.31 -6.85
N LEU A 2 -11.57 -9.40 -6.31
CA LEU A 2 -11.89 -9.01 -4.92
C LEU A 2 -11.12 -9.78 -3.82
N THR A 3 -10.91 -11.09 -3.97
CA THR A 3 -10.31 -11.91 -2.90
C THR A 3 -8.82 -11.61 -2.67
N PHE A 4 -8.10 -11.29 -3.75
CA PHE A 4 -6.69 -10.89 -3.70
C PHE A 4 -6.54 -9.48 -3.11
N TYR A 5 -7.47 -8.60 -3.47
CA TYR A 5 -7.53 -7.22 -2.96
C TYR A 5 -7.86 -7.16 -1.47
N ARG A 6 -8.71 -8.06 -0.96
CA ARG A 6 -9.12 -8.10 0.46
C ARG A 6 -7.96 -8.32 1.43
N SER A 7 -6.98 -9.17 1.08
CA SER A 7 -5.82 -9.43 1.95
C SER A 7 -4.77 -8.32 1.86
N PHE A 8 -4.60 -7.70 0.68
CA PHE A 8 -3.69 -6.58 0.47
C PHE A 8 -4.19 -5.30 1.14
N TYR A 9 -5.49 -5.01 0.99
CA TYR A 9 -6.13 -3.81 1.50
C TYR A 9 -6.06 -3.69 3.03
N LEU A 10 -6.26 -4.79 3.77
CA LEU A 10 -6.18 -4.75 5.24
C LEU A 10 -4.77 -4.39 5.71
N ALA A 11 -3.73 -4.96 5.09
CA ALA A 11 -2.35 -4.67 5.45
C ALA A 11 -1.98 -3.21 5.13
N THR A 12 -2.29 -2.73 3.94
CA THR A 12 -1.98 -1.35 3.54
C THR A 12 -2.78 -0.30 4.31
N TRP A 13 -4.02 -0.61 4.68
CA TRP A 13 -4.85 0.28 5.50
C TRP A 13 -4.31 0.43 6.93
N LEU A 14 -3.88 -0.67 7.55
CA LEU A 14 -3.22 -0.63 8.87
C LEU A 14 -1.91 0.16 8.84
N ILE A 15 -1.09 -0.03 7.81
CA ILE A 15 0.15 0.74 7.62
C ILE A 15 -0.16 2.23 7.48
N THR A 16 -1.19 2.57 6.70
CA THR A 16 -1.60 3.97 6.48
C THR A 16 -2.12 4.60 7.77
N ALA A 17 -2.91 3.88 8.57
CA ALA A 17 -3.37 4.34 9.89
C ALA A 17 -2.21 4.55 10.87
N CYS A 18 -1.23 3.65 10.88
CA CYS A 18 -0.01 3.80 11.69
C CYS A 18 0.76 5.06 11.29
N CYS A 19 1.04 5.24 10.00
CA CYS A 19 1.69 6.44 9.47
C CYS A 19 0.94 7.73 9.82
N ALA A 20 -0.39 7.74 9.70
CA ALA A 20 -1.24 8.87 10.05
C ALA A 20 -1.12 9.26 11.53
N SER A 21 -1.12 8.28 12.43
CA SER A 21 -0.97 8.53 13.88
C SER A 21 0.38 9.11 14.26
N VAL A 22 1.47 8.65 13.61
CA VAL A 22 2.82 9.21 13.79
C VAL A 22 2.88 10.63 13.25
N PHE A 23 2.32 10.88 12.06
CA PHE A 23 2.28 12.21 11.45
C PHE A 23 1.53 13.23 12.32
N TRP A 24 0.41 12.82 12.95
CA TRP A 24 -0.35 13.67 13.86
C TRP A 24 0.51 14.18 15.03
N LYS A 25 1.33 13.30 15.60
CA LYS A 25 2.13 13.56 16.80
C LYS A 25 3.39 14.37 16.53
N TYR A 26 4.10 14.09 15.43
CA TYR A 26 5.41 14.67 15.15
C TYR A 26 5.42 15.74 14.04
N GLY A 27 4.37 15.83 13.21
CA GLY A 27 4.24 16.83 12.15
C GLY A 27 5.21 16.65 10.97
N LEU A 28 5.48 17.74 10.24
CA LEU A 28 6.20 17.73 8.96
C LEU A 28 7.63 17.18 8.99
N THR A 29 8.31 17.22 10.14
CA THR A 29 9.68 16.69 10.28
C THR A 29 9.77 15.18 10.06
N THR A 30 8.65 14.46 10.21
CA THR A 30 8.61 13.00 10.05
C THR A 30 8.19 12.52 8.66
N ILE A 31 7.85 13.42 7.72
CA ILE A 31 7.38 13.03 6.37
C ILE A 31 8.39 12.14 5.67
N ALA A 32 9.68 12.47 5.73
CA ALA A 32 10.73 11.67 5.10
C ALA A 32 10.78 10.26 5.71
N ALA A 33 10.79 10.15 7.04
CA ALA A 33 10.83 8.86 7.73
C ALA A 33 9.58 8.00 7.45
N ILE A 34 8.40 8.61 7.47
CA ILE A 34 7.12 7.93 7.19
C ILE A 34 7.07 7.46 5.74
N SER A 35 7.61 8.25 4.80
CA SER A 35 7.67 7.87 3.37
C SER A 35 8.57 6.66 3.15
N TRP A 36 9.76 6.63 3.78
CA TRP A 36 10.65 5.47 3.73
C TRP A 36 10.03 4.23 4.39
N PHE A 37 9.37 4.40 5.53
CA PHE A 37 8.66 3.31 6.21
C PHE A 37 7.53 2.73 5.35
N LYS A 38 6.73 3.59 4.70
CA LYS A 38 5.65 3.19 3.77
C LYS A 38 6.23 2.43 2.57
N LEU A 39 7.33 2.89 1.97
CA LEU A 39 7.99 2.20 0.86
C LEU A 39 8.50 0.81 1.26
N LEU A 40 9.18 0.68 2.41
CA LEU A 40 9.71 -0.59 2.89
C LEU A 40 8.59 -1.59 3.20
N THR A 41 7.55 -1.14 3.89
CA THR A 41 6.42 -2.00 4.28
C THR A 41 5.61 -2.46 3.07
N SER A 42 5.34 -1.58 2.10
CA SER A 42 4.67 -1.98 0.85
C SER A 42 5.53 -2.94 0.01
N GLY A 43 6.86 -2.78 -0.01
CA GLY A 43 7.78 -3.72 -0.64
C GLY A 43 7.80 -5.10 0.03
N LEU A 44 7.76 -5.14 1.37
CA LEU A 44 7.64 -6.39 2.14
C LEU A 44 6.30 -7.08 1.87
N VAL A 45 5.19 -6.35 1.82
CA VAL A 45 3.88 -6.89 1.46
C VAL A 45 3.89 -7.45 0.04
N TYR A 46 4.54 -6.76 -0.90
CA TYR A 46 4.74 -7.26 -2.27
C TYR A 46 5.48 -8.61 -2.27
N TYR A 47 6.62 -8.66 -1.57
CA TYR A 47 7.43 -9.88 -1.48
C TYR A 47 6.65 -11.03 -0.85
N PHE A 48 5.95 -10.78 0.26
CA PHE A 48 5.19 -11.78 0.98
C PHE A 48 4.05 -12.36 0.13
N ILE A 49 3.32 -11.50 -0.58
CA ILE A 49 2.25 -11.92 -1.48
C ILE A 49 2.81 -12.71 -2.66
N ASN A 50 3.92 -12.26 -3.25
CA ASN A 50 4.54 -12.99 -4.37
C ASN A 50 5.00 -14.39 -3.94
N LEU A 51 5.48 -14.54 -2.70
CA LEU A 51 5.90 -15.82 -2.12
C LEU A 51 4.69 -16.73 -1.81
N TYR A 52 3.62 -16.20 -1.20
CA TYR A 52 2.46 -16.99 -0.76
C TYR A 52 1.45 -17.33 -1.88
N GLN A 53 1.25 -16.42 -2.84
CA GLN A 53 0.22 -16.55 -3.89
C GLN A 53 0.75 -17.17 -5.19
N HIS A 54 1.97 -17.75 -5.20
CA HIS A 54 2.58 -18.31 -6.40
C HIS A 54 1.68 -19.34 -7.12
N LYS A 55 0.80 -20.04 -6.39
CA LYS A 55 -0.18 -21.00 -6.94
C LYS A 55 -1.42 -20.37 -7.59
N HIS A 56 -1.93 -19.24 -7.08
CA HIS A 56 -3.10 -18.54 -7.68
C HIS A 56 -2.70 -17.60 -8.83
N LEU A 57 -1.43 -17.22 -8.91
CA LEU A 57 -0.86 -16.36 -9.94
C LEU A 57 -0.76 -17.03 -11.33
N TYR A 58 -0.85 -18.36 -11.42
CA TYR A 58 -0.93 -19.08 -12.71
C TYR A 58 -2.28 -18.86 -13.41
N TYR A 59 -3.36 -18.67 -12.64
CA TYR A 59 -4.71 -18.50 -13.19
C TYR A 59 -4.85 -17.19 -13.95
N TYR A 60 -4.23 -16.10 -13.45
CA TYR A 60 -4.25 -14.78 -14.09
C TYR A 60 -3.36 -14.69 -15.34
N ARG A 61 -2.28 -15.49 -15.41
CA ARG A 61 -1.43 -15.56 -16.60
C ARG A 61 -2.15 -16.18 -17.80
N ASN A 62 -3.11 -17.08 -17.55
CA ASN A 62 -3.93 -17.70 -18.59
C ASN A 62 -5.01 -16.77 -19.16
N LEU A 63 -5.27 -15.62 -18.52
CA LEU A 63 -6.26 -14.61 -18.91
C LEU A 63 -5.65 -13.41 -19.67
N GLY A 64 -4.35 -13.43 -19.98
CA GLY A 64 -3.68 -12.36 -20.75
C GLY A 64 -3.47 -11.04 -19.99
N LEU A 65 -3.88 -10.96 -18.72
CA LEU A 65 -3.69 -9.76 -17.89
C LEU A 65 -2.26 -9.73 -17.32
N SER A 66 -1.53 -8.64 -17.60
CA SER A 66 -0.18 -8.43 -17.07
C SER A 66 -0.21 -8.24 -15.55
N LYS A 67 0.47 -9.14 -14.82
CA LYS A 67 0.65 -9.04 -13.35
C LYS A 67 1.13 -7.65 -12.92
N VAL A 68 2.02 -7.05 -13.71
CA VAL A 68 2.65 -5.76 -13.40
C VAL A 68 1.60 -4.65 -13.39
N ALA A 69 0.64 -4.67 -14.32
CA ALA A 69 -0.41 -3.65 -14.40
C ALA A 69 -1.31 -3.63 -13.15
N LEU A 70 -1.71 -4.81 -12.64
CA LEU A 70 -2.51 -4.90 -11.41
C LEU A 70 -1.75 -4.35 -10.19
N TRP A 71 -0.47 -4.66 -10.09
CA TRP A 71 0.39 -4.18 -9.01
C TRP A 71 0.61 -2.68 -9.08
N VAL A 72 0.95 -2.14 -10.26
CA VAL A 72 1.14 -0.70 -10.47
C VAL A 72 -0.14 0.06 -10.13
N PHE A 73 -1.30 -0.43 -10.59
CA PHE A 73 -2.59 0.20 -10.28
C PHE A 73 -2.90 0.18 -8.78
N SER A 74 -2.66 -0.95 -8.10
CA SER A 74 -2.89 -1.08 -6.66
C SER A 74 -1.94 -0.18 -5.84
N PHE A 75 -0.67 -0.11 -6.23
CA PHE A 75 0.31 0.80 -5.62
C PHE A 75 -0.03 2.26 -5.86
N ALA A 76 -0.50 2.62 -7.06
CA ALA A 76 -0.89 3.98 -7.39
C ALA A 76 -2.08 4.45 -6.54
N ILE A 77 -3.11 3.61 -6.40
CA ILE A 77 -4.25 3.91 -5.53
C ILE A 77 -3.81 4.05 -4.07
N ASP A 78 -2.96 3.15 -3.57
CA ASP A 78 -2.46 3.21 -2.19
C ASP A 78 -1.64 4.49 -1.92
N LEU A 79 -0.77 4.88 -2.84
CA LEU A 79 -0.02 6.14 -2.75
C LEU A 79 -0.94 7.36 -2.76
N LEU A 80 -1.97 7.35 -3.61
CA LEU A 80 -2.94 8.43 -3.68
C LEU A 80 -3.72 8.58 -2.37
N ILE A 81 -4.18 7.47 -1.79
CA ILE A 81 -4.84 7.45 -0.47
C ILE A 81 -3.90 7.97 0.62
N PHE A 82 -2.63 7.56 0.60
CA PHE A 82 -1.63 8.01 1.56
C PHE A 82 -1.38 9.53 1.48
N ILE A 83 -1.21 10.06 0.27
CA ILE A 83 -1.01 11.51 0.05
C ILE A 83 -2.25 12.30 0.50
N LEU A 84 -3.45 11.86 0.12
CA LEU A 84 -4.70 12.49 0.55
C LEU A 84 -4.84 12.51 2.07
N SER A 85 -4.46 11.41 2.74
CA SER A 85 -4.51 11.31 4.19
C SER A 85 -3.55 12.30 4.87
N LEU A 86 -2.33 12.49 4.33
CA LEU A 86 -1.39 13.50 4.82
C LEU A 86 -1.91 14.92 4.64
N ILE A 87 -2.48 15.24 3.47
CA ILE A 87 -3.08 16.56 3.19
C ILE A 87 -4.22 16.83 4.17
N LEU A 88 -5.10 15.85 4.38
CA LEU A 88 -6.23 15.98 5.29
C LEU A 88 -5.78 16.23 6.74
N ILE A 89 -4.78 15.50 7.22
CA ILE A 89 -4.23 15.71 8.57
C ILE A 89 -3.58 17.09 8.69
N HIS A 90 -2.90 17.55 7.64
CA HIS A 90 -2.30 18.89 7.65
C HIS A 90 -3.35 20.00 7.67
N GLN A 91 -4.48 19.83 6.99
CA GLN A 91 -5.60 20.79 7.02
C GLN A 91 -6.38 20.76 8.34
N LEU A 92 -6.40 19.61 9.05
CA LEU A 92 -7.13 19.45 10.31
C LEU A 92 -6.38 20.02 11.53
N LYS A 93 -5.09 20.33 11.39
CA LYS A 93 -4.19 20.76 12.47
C LYS A 93 -3.84 22.23 12.32
#